data_AF-A0A7Y2T171-F1
#
_entry.id   AF-A0A7Y2T171-F1
#
_cell.length_a   1.000
_cell.length_b   1.000
_cell.length_c   1.000
_cell.angle_alpha   90.00
_cell.angle_beta   90.00
_cell.angle_gamma   90.00
#
_symmetry.space_group_name_H-M   'P 1'
#
loop_
_entity.id
_entity.type
_entity.pdbx_description
1 polymer ?
#
loop_
_entity_poly.entity_id
_entity_poly.type
_entity_poly.pdbx_seq_one_letter_code
_entity_poly.pdbx_strand_id
1 'polypeptide(L)'
;MQTKIFVFSLFFLACIMGIGQEMSFEAYNPASTLVVPGKEVPRAKFPFVDIHSHQFRMATQDLSALIADMDKLNLAVMVNLSGRSGEQLAQAVDNVSRNYPNRFVVFANIDFKDIGTPGWTENTVRQLETDVKNGARGLKIYKSLGLRHRDSEGNRVTVDDKRLDPIWAKCGELGIPVLIHSADP
;
A
#
# COMPACT_ATOMS: atom_id res chain seq x y z
N MET A 1 82.43 38.92 0.16
CA MET A 1 81.43 39.98 0.48
C MET A 1 80.05 39.41 0.15
N GLN A 2 79.05 39.69 1.00
CA GLN A 2 77.65 39.23 0.96
C GLN A 2 77.28 37.90 1.66
N THR A 3 77.22 38.02 3.00
CA THR A 3 76.04 37.80 3.85
C THR A 3 75.07 36.67 3.48
N LYS A 4 75.04 35.61 4.31
CA LYS A 4 73.90 34.72 4.47
C LYS A 4 73.26 35.01 5.82
N ILE A 5 72.06 35.59 5.79
CA ILE A 5 71.27 35.93 6.97
C ILE A 5 69.83 35.53 6.69
N PHE A 6 69.28 34.76 7.64
CA PHE A 6 67.86 34.72 8.04
C PHE A 6 66.88 34.00 7.09
N VAL A 7 65.79 33.36 7.54
CA VAL A 7 65.26 33.01 8.85
C VAL A 7 64.13 32.00 8.62
N PHE A 8 63.78 31.26 9.68
CA PHE A 8 62.53 30.51 9.90
C PHE A 8 61.47 30.60 8.79
N SER A 9 61.11 29.45 8.21
CA SER A 9 59.75 29.26 7.71
C SER A 9 59.07 28.17 8.52
N LEU A 10 58.17 28.67 9.35
CA LEU A 10 57.20 28.02 10.19
C LEU A 10 56.47 26.92 9.42
N PHE A 11 56.39 25.73 10.01
CA PHE A 11 55.46 24.67 9.65
C PHE A 11 54.03 25.24 9.67
N PHE A 12 53.46 25.54 8.51
CA PHE A 12 52.02 25.73 8.35
C PHE A 12 51.46 24.45 7.72
N LEU A 13 51.35 23.41 8.54
CA LEU A 13 50.51 22.26 8.21
C LEU A 13 49.06 22.73 8.38
N ALA A 14 48.53 23.39 7.37
CA ALA A 14 47.10 23.62 7.29
C ALA A 14 46.43 22.24 7.23
N CYS A 15 45.81 21.83 8.33
CA CYS A 15 44.77 20.81 8.31
C CYS A 15 43.69 21.32 7.37
N ILE A 16 43.77 20.92 6.10
CA ILE A 16 42.63 20.88 5.22
C ILE A 16 41.75 19.77 5.82
N MET A 17 40.93 20.14 6.81
CA MET A 17 39.71 19.40 7.08
C MET A 17 38.96 19.44 5.77
N GLY A 18 39.06 18.36 4.99
CA GLY A 18 38.20 18.16 3.85
C GLY A 18 36.79 18.29 4.39
N ILE A 19 36.11 19.38 4.00
CA ILE A 19 34.67 19.46 4.13
C ILE A 19 34.18 18.32 3.25
N GLY A 20 33.88 17.17 3.87
CA GLY A 20 33.28 16.06 3.16
C GLY A 20 32.04 16.58 2.46
N GLN A 21 31.79 16.13 1.23
CA GLN A 21 30.55 16.44 0.54
C GLN A 21 29.38 15.99 1.43
N GLU A 22 28.73 16.94 2.09
CA GLU A 22 27.54 16.68 2.88
C GLU A 22 26.35 16.71 1.91
N MET A 23 25.92 15.54 1.45
CA MET A 23 24.68 15.40 0.70
C MET A 23 23.55 15.20 1.70
N SER A 24 22.62 16.15 1.79
CA SER A 24 21.44 15.97 2.64
C SER A 24 20.56 14.85 2.08
N PHE A 25 19.78 14.22 2.94
CA PHE A 25 18.82 13.19 2.52
C PHE A 25 17.85 13.71 1.44
N GLU A 26 17.44 14.98 1.52
CA GLU A 26 16.56 15.64 0.57
C GLU A 26 17.26 15.94 -0.77
N ALA A 27 18.59 16.13 -0.75
CA ALA A 27 19.39 16.32 -1.96
C ALA A 27 19.81 15.00 -2.63
N TYR A 28 19.65 13.86 -1.92
CA TYR A 28 19.95 12.54 -2.45
C TYR A 28 18.86 12.08 -3.43
N ASN A 29 19.09 12.36 -4.72
CA ASN A 29 18.25 11.90 -5.82
C ASN A 29 19.07 11.08 -6.84
N PRO A 30 19.47 9.85 -6.50
CA PRO A 30 20.29 9.04 -7.39
C PRO A 30 19.54 8.76 -8.69
N ALA A 31 20.17 9.07 -9.82
CA ALA A 31 19.64 8.66 -11.11
C ALA A 31 19.56 7.13 -11.17
N SER A 32 18.42 6.59 -11.58
CA SER A 32 18.26 5.15 -11.79
C SER A 32 19.35 4.66 -12.74
N THR A 33 20.12 3.67 -12.31
CA THR A 33 21.12 3.00 -13.15
C THR A 33 20.51 1.89 -14.00
N LEU A 34 19.20 1.68 -13.90
CA LEU A 34 18.47 0.71 -14.71
C LEU A 34 18.37 1.20 -16.16
N VAL A 35 19.34 0.81 -16.98
CA VAL A 35 19.28 0.99 -18.43
C VAL A 35 18.53 -0.20 -19.02
N VAL A 36 17.29 0.03 -19.47
CA VAL A 36 16.52 -0.98 -20.22
C VAL A 36 16.74 -0.73 -21.72
N PRO A 37 17.41 -1.64 -22.44
CA PRO A 37 17.58 -1.49 -23.89
C PRO A 37 16.23 -1.53 -24.60
N GLY A 38 15.95 -0.56 -25.47
CA GLY A 38 14.76 -0.54 -26.31
C GLY A 38 13.91 0.72 -26.16
N LYS A 39 12.74 0.71 -26.80
CA LYS A 39 11.76 1.80 -26.74
C LYS A 39 10.84 1.60 -25.55
N GLU A 40 10.46 2.68 -24.88
CA GLU A 40 9.39 2.66 -23.88
C GLU A 40 8.07 2.15 -24.46
N VAL A 41 7.40 1.27 -23.71
CA VAL A 41 6.11 0.69 -24.07
C VAL A 41 5.07 1.15 -23.03
N PRO A 42 4.41 2.30 -23.25
CA PRO A 42 3.51 2.89 -22.26
C PRO A 42 2.13 2.22 -22.18
N ARG A 43 1.81 1.32 -23.13
CA ARG A 43 0.51 0.65 -23.22
C ARG A 43 0.70 -0.85 -23.36
N ALA A 44 0.02 -1.63 -22.53
CA ALA A 44 0.09 -3.08 -22.60
C ALA A 44 -0.50 -3.61 -23.91
N LYS A 45 0.15 -4.61 -24.51
CA LYS A 45 -0.31 -5.26 -25.75
C LYS A 45 -1.69 -5.90 -25.58
N PHE A 46 -1.94 -6.51 -24.42
CA PHE A 46 -3.20 -7.15 -24.06
C PHE A 46 -3.84 -6.43 -22.87
N PRO A 47 -5.18 -6.40 -22.78
CA PRO A 47 -5.84 -5.87 -21.60
C PRO A 47 -5.44 -6.68 -20.36
N PHE A 48 -5.20 -6.01 -19.24
CA PHE A 48 -4.80 -6.65 -18.00
C PHE A 48 -5.64 -6.19 -16.81
N VAL A 49 -5.55 -6.97 -15.72
CA VAL A 49 -6.19 -6.66 -14.44
C VAL A 49 -5.11 -6.25 -13.45
N ASP A 50 -5.26 -5.06 -12.88
CA ASP A 50 -4.45 -4.65 -11.74
C ASP A 50 -5.09 -5.21 -10.46
N ILE A 51 -4.43 -6.18 -9.84
CA ILE A 51 -4.92 -6.86 -8.62
C ILE A 51 -4.52 -6.15 -7.32
N HIS A 52 -3.77 -5.04 -7.38
CA HIS A 52 -3.23 -4.38 -6.20
C HIS A 52 -3.20 -2.86 -6.32
N SER A 53 -4.38 -2.24 -6.22
CA SER A 53 -4.50 -0.78 -6.12
C SER A 53 -5.13 -0.33 -4.81
N HIS A 54 -5.00 0.96 -4.50
CA HIS A 54 -5.58 1.57 -3.32
C HIS A 54 -6.27 2.89 -3.67
N GLN A 55 -7.60 2.92 -3.58
CA GLN A 55 -8.44 4.10 -3.82
C GLN A 55 -9.28 4.38 -2.56
N PHE A 56 -8.64 4.99 -1.55
CA PHE A 56 -9.22 5.17 -0.19
C PHE A 56 -10.46 6.07 -0.13
N ARG A 57 -10.70 6.88 -1.17
CA ARG A 57 -11.80 7.84 -1.27
C ARG A 57 -12.81 7.45 -2.34
N MET A 58 -12.80 6.20 -2.80
CA MET A 58 -13.61 5.73 -3.93
C MET A 58 -15.11 6.00 -3.78
N ALA A 59 -15.64 6.10 -2.55
CA ALA A 59 -17.04 6.50 -2.31
C ALA A 59 -17.40 7.90 -2.84
N THR A 60 -16.45 8.85 -2.83
CA THR A 60 -16.68 10.26 -3.22
C THR A 60 -15.73 10.76 -4.31
N GLN A 61 -14.82 9.92 -4.77
CA GLN A 61 -13.84 10.24 -5.80
C GLN A 61 -14.52 10.34 -7.17
N ASP A 62 -14.17 11.39 -7.93
CA ASP A 62 -14.40 11.40 -9.38
C ASP A 62 -13.45 10.39 -10.04
N LEU A 63 -14.04 9.38 -10.67
CA LEU A 63 -13.32 8.26 -11.28
C LEU A 63 -12.87 8.56 -12.73
N SER A 64 -13.27 9.68 -13.32
CA SER A 64 -13.01 10.01 -14.74
C SER A 64 -11.51 10.06 -15.07
N ALA A 65 -10.72 10.75 -14.25
CA ALA A 65 -9.27 10.85 -14.42
C ALA A 65 -8.59 9.47 -14.28
N LEU A 66 -9.01 8.69 -13.29
CA LEU A 66 -8.48 7.34 -13.06
C LEU A 66 -8.78 6.41 -14.25
N ILE A 67 -10.00 6.46 -14.79
CA ILE A 67 -10.39 5.70 -15.98
C ILE A 67 -9.56 6.11 -17.20
N ALA A 68 -9.34 7.41 -17.41
CA ALA A 68 -8.50 7.88 -18.50
C ALA A 68 -7.07 7.33 -18.41
N ASP A 69 -6.51 7.23 -17.20
CA ASP A 69 -5.20 6.61 -16.99
C ASP A 69 -5.22 5.09 -17.19
N MET A 70 -6.26 4.40 -16.71
CA MET A 70 -6.46 2.97 -16.98
C MET A 70 -6.51 2.69 -18.50
N ASP A 71 -7.23 3.51 -19.26
CA ASP A 71 -7.39 3.34 -20.72
C ASP A 71 -6.06 3.56 -21.47
N LYS A 72 -5.25 4.55 -21.05
CA LYS A 72 -3.89 4.77 -21.60
C LYS A 72 -3.01 3.52 -21.45
N LEU A 73 -3.13 2.83 -20.32
CA LEU A 73 -2.34 1.64 -20.00
C LEU A 73 -2.86 0.36 -20.68
N ASN A 74 -4.10 0.35 -21.19
CA ASN A 74 -4.86 -0.87 -21.52
C ASN A 74 -5.19 -1.72 -20.27
N LEU A 75 -5.46 -1.05 -19.15
CA LEU A 75 -5.91 -1.67 -17.92
C LEU A 75 -7.44 -1.85 -17.97
N ALA A 76 -7.88 -3.10 -18.04
CA ALA A 76 -9.30 -3.44 -18.16
C ALA A 76 -10.03 -3.26 -16.84
N VAL A 77 -9.51 -3.87 -15.78
CA VAL A 77 -10.13 -3.89 -14.45
C VAL A 77 -9.11 -3.57 -13.37
N MET A 78 -9.49 -2.73 -12.43
CA MET A 78 -8.69 -2.41 -11.25
C MET A 78 -9.34 -2.98 -9.98
N VAL A 79 -8.57 -3.73 -9.20
CA VAL A 79 -8.98 -4.22 -7.89
C VAL A 79 -8.55 -3.23 -6.82
N ASN A 80 -9.51 -2.50 -6.26
CA ASN A 80 -9.30 -1.61 -5.12
C ASN A 80 -9.27 -2.43 -3.82
N LEU A 81 -8.10 -2.51 -3.20
CA LEU A 81 -7.86 -3.21 -1.93
C LEU A 81 -8.18 -2.35 -0.69
N SER A 82 -8.65 -1.11 -0.89
CA SER A 82 -9.05 -0.17 0.16
C SER A 82 -10.55 0.11 0.19
N GLY A 83 -11.39 -0.91 0.03
CA GLY A 83 -12.85 -0.75 0.04
C GLY A 83 -13.44 -0.44 1.41
N ARG A 84 -12.69 -0.63 2.50
CA ARG A 84 -13.16 -0.48 3.89
C ARG A 84 -14.25 -1.51 4.22
N SER A 85 -15.20 -1.16 5.09
CA SER A 85 -16.32 -2.01 5.50
C SER A 85 -17.59 -1.17 5.68
N GLY A 86 -18.74 -1.83 5.77
CA GLY A 86 -20.03 -1.22 6.07
C GLY A 86 -20.45 -0.18 5.04
N GLU A 87 -20.96 0.95 5.52
CA GLU A 87 -21.50 2.01 4.67
C GLU A 87 -20.47 2.56 3.69
N GLN A 88 -19.21 2.72 4.11
CA GLN A 88 -18.17 3.26 3.24
C GLN A 88 -17.87 2.32 2.06
N LEU A 89 -17.92 1.01 2.30
CA LEU A 89 -17.78 0.02 1.24
C LEU A 89 -19.00 0.05 0.31
N ALA A 90 -20.21 0.08 0.86
CA ALA A 90 -21.44 0.15 0.07
C ALA A 90 -21.44 1.39 -0.85
N GLN A 91 -21.05 2.55 -0.33
CA GLN A 91 -20.92 3.79 -1.11
C GLN A 91 -19.83 3.70 -2.19
N ALA A 92 -18.70 3.05 -1.92
CA ALA A 92 -17.65 2.84 -2.92
C ALA A 92 -18.12 1.94 -4.07
N VAL A 93 -18.80 0.83 -3.74
CA VAL A 93 -19.39 -0.07 -4.74
C VAL A 93 -20.48 0.64 -5.55
N ASP A 94 -21.36 1.39 -4.88
CA ASP A 94 -22.40 2.18 -5.53
C ASP A 94 -21.81 3.21 -6.50
N ASN A 95 -20.80 3.97 -6.07
CA ASN A 95 -20.13 4.95 -6.94
C ASN A 95 -19.51 4.32 -8.19
N VAL A 96 -18.86 3.15 -8.05
CA VAL A 96 -18.35 2.38 -9.19
C VAL A 96 -19.48 1.92 -10.10
N SER A 97 -20.54 1.34 -9.53
CA SER A 97 -21.64 0.75 -10.30
C SER A 97 -22.39 1.79 -11.14
N ARG A 98 -22.58 3.01 -10.61
CA ARG A 98 -23.29 4.10 -11.28
C ARG A 98 -22.48 4.74 -12.40
N ASN A 99 -21.16 4.89 -12.22
CA ASN A 99 -20.35 5.69 -13.13
C ASN A 99 -19.54 4.85 -14.12
N TYR A 100 -18.94 3.74 -13.66
CA TYR A 100 -18.03 2.92 -14.47
C TYR A 100 -18.18 1.43 -14.13
N PRO A 101 -19.36 0.84 -14.40
CA PRO A 101 -19.61 -0.57 -14.13
C PRO A 101 -18.58 -1.45 -14.86
N ASN A 102 -18.18 -2.55 -14.23
CA ASN A 102 -17.19 -3.52 -14.73
C ASN A 102 -15.74 -3.01 -14.86
N ARG A 103 -15.42 -1.78 -14.45
CA ARG A 103 -14.04 -1.26 -14.47
C ARG A 103 -13.29 -1.44 -13.14
N PHE A 104 -14.02 -1.64 -12.05
CA PHE A 104 -13.44 -1.81 -10.73
C PHE A 104 -14.02 -3.02 -10.00
N VAL A 105 -13.20 -3.61 -9.15
CA VAL A 105 -13.56 -4.63 -8.17
C VAL A 105 -13.16 -4.09 -6.80
N VAL A 106 -14.06 -4.16 -5.81
CA VAL A 106 -13.81 -3.61 -4.46
C VAL A 106 -13.65 -4.76 -3.48
N PHE A 107 -12.56 -4.73 -2.71
CA PHE A 107 -12.32 -5.67 -1.61
C PHE A 107 -12.68 -5.04 -0.27
N ALA A 108 -13.30 -5.82 0.61
CA ALA A 108 -13.56 -5.45 1.98
C ALA A 108 -12.26 -5.43 2.81
N ASN A 109 -12.29 -4.71 3.92
CA ASN A 109 -11.24 -4.68 4.93
C ASN A 109 -11.85 -4.96 6.31
N ILE A 110 -11.01 -5.42 7.24
CA ILE A 110 -11.42 -5.69 8.62
C ILE A 110 -10.81 -4.65 9.54
N ASP A 111 -11.63 -4.16 10.48
CA ASP A 111 -11.14 -3.40 11.61
C ASP A 111 -10.72 -4.36 12.72
N PHE A 112 -9.41 -4.39 12.99
CA PHE A 112 -8.83 -5.20 14.05
C PHE A 112 -8.87 -4.52 15.42
N LYS A 113 -9.47 -3.34 15.52
CA LYS A 113 -9.77 -2.73 16.80
C LYS A 113 -10.62 -3.71 17.63
N ASP A 114 -10.27 -3.84 18.91
CA ASP A 114 -10.99 -4.66 19.89
C ASP A 114 -10.95 -6.18 19.63
N ILE A 115 -10.04 -6.68 18.78
CA ILE A 115 -9.77 -8.11 18.66
C ILE A 115 -9.41 -8.71 20.03
N GLY A 116 -10.04 -9.84 20.36
CA GLY A 116 -9.93 -10.49 21.66
C GLY A 116 -11.03 -10.14 22.65
N THR A 117 -11.84 -9.10 22.38
CA THR A 117 -13.04 -8.81 23.18
C THR A 117 -14.19 -9.77 22.83
N PRO A 118 -15.10 -10.08 23.77
CA PRO A 118 -16.25 -10.94 23.51
C PRO A 118 -17.11 -10.44 22.34
N GLY A 119 -17.43 -11.32 21.39
CA GLY A 119 -18.30 -11.00 20.25
C GLY A 119 -17.58 -10.37 19.05
N TRP A 120 -16.28 -10.04 19.15
CA TRP A 120 -15.55 -9.40 18.05
C TRP A 120 -15.53 -10.26 16.78
N THR A 121 -15.23 -11.55 16.92
CA THR A 121 -15.13 -12.47 15.77
C THR A 121 -16.49 -12.64 15.09
N GLU A 122 -17.57 -12.86 15.85
CA GLU A 122 -18.93 -13.04 15.33
C GLU A 122 -19.42 -11.77 14.62
N ASN A 123 -19.13 -10.60 15.19
CA ASN A 123 -19.48 -9.32 14.58
C ASN A 123 -18.69 -9.07 13.29
N THR A 124 -17.39 -9.40 13.27
CA THR A 124 -16.52 -9.27 12.09
C THR A 124 -17.00 -10.17 10.95
N VAL A 125 -17.35 -11.42 11.25
CA VAL A 125 -17.91 -12.37 10.27
C VAL A 125 -19.24 -11.86 9.71
N ARG A 126 -20.13 -11.35 10.57
CA ARG A 126 -21.41 -10.77 10.15
C ARG A 126 -21.23 -9.53 9.27
N GLN A 127 -20.27 -8.67 9.62
CA GLN A 127 -19.96 -7.49 8.83
C GLN A 127 -19.40 -7.88 7.46
N LEU A 128 -18.47 -8.83 7.39
CA LEU A 128 -17.94 -9.34 6.13
C LEU A 128 -19.04 -9.91 5.23
N GLU A 129 -19.97 -10.69 5.79
CA GLU A 129 -21.11 -11.19 5.03
C GLU A 129 -21.97 -10.05 4.45
N THR A 130 -22.18 -8.99 5.24
CA THR A 130 -22.89 -7.79 4.80
C THR A 130 -22.14 -7.05 3.71
N ASP A 131 -20.81 -6.93 3.82
CA ASP A 131 -19.96 -6.27 2.83
C ASP A 131 -19.97 -7.01 1.49
N VAL A 132 -19.97 -8.34 1.51
CA VAL A 132 -20.09 -9.17 0.30
C VAL A 132 -21.48 -9.03 -0.33
N LYS A 133 -22.56 -8.99 0.48
CA LYS A 133 -23.91 -8.69 -0.02
C LYS A 133 -24.00 -7.30 -0.66
N ASN A 134 -23.26 -6.33 -0.13
CA ASN A 134 -23.13 -4.98 -0.68
C ASN A 134 -22.18 -4.89 -1.88
N GLY A 135 -21.62 -6.01 -2.35
CA GLY A 135 -20.87 -6.10 -3.59
C GLY A 135 -19.36 -6.18 -3.45
N ALA A 136 -18.81 -6.33 -2.24
CA ALA A 136 -17.41 -6.70 -2.07
C ALA A 136 -17.14 -8.06 -2.76
N ARG A 137 -16.00 -8.17 -3.44
CA ARG A 137 -15.60 -9.39 -4.18
C ARG A 137 -14.32 -10.04 -3.67
N GLY A 138 -13.91 -9.70 -2.46
CA GLY A 138 -12.70 -10.21 -1.83
C GLY A 138 -12.46 -9.53 -0.50
N LEU A 139 -11.51 -10.08 0.26
CA LEU A 139 -11.06 -9.55 1.54
C LEU A 139 -9.57 -9.22 1.46
N LYS A 140 -9.20 -7.99 1.81
CA LYS A 140 -7.80 -7.57 1.96
C LYS A 140 -7.44 -7.46 3.43
N ILE A 141 -6.31 -8.08 3.78
CA ILE A 141 -5.64 -7.91 5.07
C ILE A 141 -4.37 -7.07 4.87
N TYR A 142 -4.24 -6.01 5.66
CA TYR A 142 -3.07 -5.14 5.64
C TYR A 142 -1.92 -5.70 6.48
N LYS A 143 -0.70 -5.31 6.12
CA LYS A 143 0.53 -5.61 6.89
C LYS A 143 0.47 -5.18 8.35
N SER A 144 -0.38 -4.20 8.68
CA SER A 144 -0.58 -3.73 10.05
C SER A 144 -1.04 -4.84 10.98
N LEU A 145 -1.73 -5.90 10.49
CA LEU A 145 -2.19 -7.02 11.32
C LEU A 145 -1.01 -7.62 12.06
N GLY A 146 -0.04 -8.11 11.30
CA GLY A 146 1.21 -8.57 11.85
C GLY A 146 1.96 -7.42 12.51
N LEU A 147 2.16 -6.26 11.88
CA LEU A 147 3.17 -5.30 12.38
C LEU A 147 2.78 -4.48 13.61
N ARG A 148 1.49 -4.14 13.79
CA ARG A 148 1.08 -3.06 14.73
C ARG A 148 -0.17 -3.37 15.54
N HIS A 149 -1.09 -4.20 15.05
CA HIS A 149 -2.31 -4.50 15.79
C HIS A 149 -1.98 -5.32 17.03
N ARG A 150 -2.62 -4.92 18.13
CA ARG A 150 -2.58 -5.60 19.41
C ARG A 150 -4.00 -5.98 19.82
N ASP A 151 -4.13 -7.11 20.48
CA ASP A 151 -5.40 -7.54 21.05
C ASP A 151 -5.70 -6.82 22.37
N SER A 152 -6.85 -7.16 22.96
CA SER A 152 -7.32 -6.62 24.24
C SER A 152 -6.36 -6.85 25.41
N GLU A 153 -5.42 -7.78 25.31
CA GLU A 153 -4.40 -8.07 26.32
C GLU A 153 -3.08 -7.34 26.04
N GLY A 154 -3.02 -6.57 24.96
CA GLY A 154 -1.82 -5.85 24.51
C GLY A 154 -0.85 -6.73 23.71
N ASN A 155 -1.21 -7.98 23.40
CA ASN A 155 -0.37 -8.90 22.63
C ASN A 155 -0.48 -8.59 21.14
N ARG A 156 0.64 -8.64 20.43
CA ARG A 156 0.68 -8.46 18.97
C ARG A 156 -0.11 -9.60 18.32
N VAL A 157 -1.04 -9.25 17.43
CA VAL A 157 -1.85 -10.24 16.71
C VAL A 157 -1.01 -10.88 15.62
N THR A 158 -0.95 -12.21 15.62
CA THR A 158 -0.23 -12.95 14.58
C THR A 158 -1.11 -13.14 13.35
N VAL A 159 -0.49 -13.39 12.19
CA VAL A 159 -1.23 -13.59 10.93
C VAL A 159 -2.02 -14.91 10.91
N ASP A 160 -1.62 -15.86 11.75
CA ASP A 160 -2.20 -17.18 11.96
C ASP A 160 -3.02 -17.26 13.28
N ASP A 161 -3.42 -16.11 13.83
CA ASP A 161 -4.23 -16.08 15.04
C ASP A 161 -5.55 -16.84 14.83
N LYS A 162 -5.81 -17.85 15.66
CA LYS A 162 -6.99 -18.72 15.59
C LYS A 162 -8.33 -17.97 15.57
N ARG A 163 -8.37 -16.74 16.12
CA ARG A 163 -9.58 -15.89 16.12
C ARG A 163 -9.96 -15.43 14.71
N LEU A 164 -9.04 -15.55 13.75
CA LEU A 164 -9.23 -15.22 12.34
C LEU A 164 -9.78 -16.39 11.53
N ASP A 165 -9.67 -17.63 12.01
CA ASP A 165 -10.15 -18.83 11.29
C ASP A 165 -11.61 -18.74 10.84
N PRO A 166 -12.55 -18.24 11.67
CA PRO A 166 -13.95 -18.11 11.25
C PRO A 166 -14.14 -17.12 10.09
N ILE A 167 -13.24 -16.14 9.95
CA ILE A 167 -13.26 -15.16 8.86
C ILE A 167 -12.83 -15.86 7.56
N TRP A 168 -11.76 -16.67 7.60
CA TRP A 168 -11.31 -17.45 6.45
C TRP A 168 -12.34 -18.48 6.01
N ALA A 169 -12.94 -19.18 6.96
CA ALA A 169 -14.03 -20.12 6.70
C ALA A 169 -15.20 -19.41 6.01
N LYS A 170 -15.61 -18.23 6.51
CA LYS A 170 -16.67 -17.43 5.88
C LYS A 170 -16.29 -16.98 4.47
N CYS A 171 -15.06 -16.55 4.22
CA CYS A 171 -14.60 -16.24 2.86
C CYS A 171 -14.74 -17.44 1.92
N GLY A 172 -14.39 -18.64 2.39
CA GLY A 172 -14.56 -19.90 1.66
C GLY A 172 -16.03 -20.20 1.35
N GLU A 173 -16.92 -20.08 2.34
CA GLU A 173 -18.37 -20.26 2.16
C GLU A 173 -18.97 -19.24 1.16
N LEU A 174 -18.51 -17.99 1.22
CA LEU A 174 -18.96 -16.92 0.32
C LEU A 174 -18.32 -16.97 -1.06
N GLY A 175 -17.34 -17.85 -1.28
CA GLY A 175 -16.62 -17.98 -2.54
C GLY A 175 -15.78 -16.76 -2.92
N ILE A 176 -15.24 -16.03 -1.94
CA ILE A 176 -14.42 -14.84 -2.18
C ILE A 176 -12.94 -15.09 -1.85
N PRO A 177 -12.00 -14.51 -2.61
CA PRO A 177 -10.57 -14.61 -2.32
C PRO A 177 -10.16 -13.74 -1.12
N VAL A 178 -9.06 -14.15 -0.48
CA VAL A 178 -8.38 -13.38 0.57
C VAL A 178 -6.99 -12.99 0.06
N LEU A 179 -6.65 -11.71 0.16
CA LEU A 179 -5.34 -11.18 -0.20
C LEU A 179 -4.66 -10.63 1.05
N ILE A 180 -3.57 -11.26 1.47
CA ILE A 180 -2.85 -10.91 2.70
C ILE A 180 -1.54 -10.22 2.33
N HIS A 181 -1.36 -8.99 2.83
CA HIS A 181 -0.06 -8.34 2.83
C HIS A 181 0.58 -8.55 4.20
N SER A 182 1.74 -9.19 4.25
CA SER A 182 2.56 -9.33 5.47
C SER A 182 3.94 -8.73 5.23
N ALA A 183 4.49 -8.09 6.27
CA ALA A 183 5.75 -7.33 6.26
C ALA A 183 5.75 -5.99 5.50
N ASP A 184 6.84 -5.23 5.64
CA ASP A 184 7.18 -4.04 4.86
C ASP A 184 8.03 -4.45 3.64
N PRO A 185 7.98 -3.70 2.51
CA PRO A 185 8.80 -3.96 1.32
C PRO A 185 10.29 -3.62 1.54
#